data_AF-A0A5B7CF13-F1
#
_entry.id   AF-A0A5B7CF13-F1
#
_cell.length_a   1.000
_cell.length_b   1.000
_cell.length_c   1.000
_cell.angle_alpha   90.00
_cell.angle_beta   90.00
_cell.angle_gamma   90.00
#
_symmetry.space_group_name_H-M   'P 1'
#
loop_
_entity.id
_entity.type
_entity.pdbx_description
1 polymer ?
#
loop_
_entity_poly.entity_id
_entity_poly.type
_entity_poly.pdbx_seq_one_letter_code
_entity_poly.pdbx_strand_id
1 'polypeptide(L)'
;MYSLDDVQISRVRADQRAGRARRTCPGKCYHLYPSMVYYNDLLDATVPEIQRSSLAGSVLYLKLLDLTDIDILKFDFLDPPSFKKAIPFQLFFAVQILLFTLISVFG
;
A
#
# COMPACT_ATOMS: atom_id res chain seq x y z
N MET A 1 2.07 2.65 -16.13
CA MET A 1 2.96 3.78 -15.75
C MET A 1 2.66 4.13 -14.32
N TYR A 2 3.68 4.18 -13.46
CA TYR A 2 3.55 4.71 -12.10
C TYR A 2 3.94 6.19 -12.17
N SER A 3 3.01 7.08 -11.84
CA SER A 3 3.23 8.53 -11.77
C SER A 3 3.24 8.96 -10.31
N LEU A 4 4.05 9.96 -9.98
CA LEU A 4 4.02 10.64 -8.69
C LEU A 4 3.15 11.88 -8.86
N ASP A 5 1.89 11.76 -8.49
CA ASP A 5 0.91 12.83 -8.61
C ASP A 5 0.51 13.35 -7.22
N ASP A 6 0.23 14.64 -7.12
CA ASP A 6 -0.35 15.21 -5.90
C ASP A 6 -1.81 14.75 -5.78
N VAL A 7 -2.10 14.04 -4.70
CA VAL A 7 -3.44 13.50 -4.41
C VAL A 7 -4.01 14.13 -3.15
N GLN A 8 -5.31 14.37 -3.15
CA GLN A 8 -6.05 14.83 -1.97
C GLN A 8 -5.93 13.83 -0.80
N ILE A 9 -5.88 14.36 0.41
CA ILE A 9 -5.78 13.55 1.64
C ILE A 9 -7.16 13.00 2.04
N SER A 10 -7.23 11.92 2.83
CA SER A 10 -8.49 11.52 3.45
C SER A 10 -8.76 12.34 4.72
N ARG A 11 -10.02 12.33 5.19
CA ARG A 11 -10.42 12.96 6.46
C ARG A 11 -9.63 12.38 7.64
N VAL A 12 -9.51 11.05 7.72
CA VAL A 12 -8.70 10.39 8.76
C VAL A 12 -7.24 10.87 8.76
N ARG A 13 -6.64 11.11 7.59
CA ARG A 13 -5.27 11.66 7.51
C ARG A 13 -5.20 13.12 7.94
N ALA A 14 -6.20 13.93 7.61
CA ALA A 14 -6.30 15.31 8.07
C ALA A 14 -6.39 15.37 9.60
N ASP A 15 -7.26 14.55 10.19
CA ASP A 15 -7.46 14.48 11.64
C ASP A 15 -6.20 13.98 12.36
N GLN A 16 -5.49 13.02 11.77
CA GLN A 16 -4.20 12.57 12.29
C GLN A 16 -3.16 13.70 12.32
N ARG A 17 -3.14 14.57 11.30
CA ARG A 17 -2.25 15.76 11.26
C ARG A 17 -2.66 16.79 12.31
N ALA A 18 -3.95 17.05 12.47
CA ALA A 18 -4.46 17.92 13.53
C ALA A 18 -4.12 17.38 14.93
N GLY A 19 -4.21 16.06 15.14
CA GLY A 19 -3.85 15.40 16.40
C GLY A 19 -2.37 15.52 16.74
N ARG A 20 -1.47 15.54 15.75
CA ARG A 20 -0.02 15.73 15.97
C ARG A 20 0.30 17.11 16.57
N ALA A 21 -0.50 18.13 16.27
CA ALA A 21 -0.30 19.47 16.81
C ALA A 21 -0.71 19.61 18.29
N ARG A 22 -1.46 18.65 18.86
CA ARG A 22 -2.11 18.77 20.18
C ARG A 22 -1.53 17.84 21.27
N ARG A 23 -0.27 17.41 21.16
CA ARG A 23 0.29 16.40 22.07
C ARG A 23 0.55 16.90 23.49
N THR A 24 1.14 18.08 23.63
CA THR A 24 1.61 18.59 24.94
C THR A 24 0.83 19.83 25.37
N CYS A 25 0.40 20.64 24.40
CA CYS A 25 -0.28 21.90 24.61
C CYS A 25 -1.44 22.03 23.59
N PRO A 26 -2.42 22.92 23.83
CA PRO A 26 -3.42 23.26 22.81
C PRO A 26 -2.72 23.79 21.56
N GLY A 27 -2.80 23.04 20.46
CA GLY A 27 -2.26 23.41 19.16
C GLY A 27 -3.36 23.86 18.20
N LYS A 28 -2.97 24.61 17.17
CA LYS A 28 -3.83 24.98 16.03
C LYS A 28 -3.31 24.29 14.78
N CYS A 29 -4.22 23.73 13.99
CA CYS A 29 -3.91 23.17 12.67
C CYS A 29 -4.67 23.97 11.62
N TYR A 30 -3.97 24.49 10.63
CA TYR A 30 -4.57 25.23 9.53
C TYR A 30 -4.64 24.34 8.29
N HIS A 31 -5.85 24.14 7.77
CA HIS A 31 -6.07 23.42 6.53
C HIS A 31 -6.11 24.42 5.36
N LEU A 32 -5.37 24.14 4.29
CA LEU A 32 -5.27 25.01 3.11
C LEU A 32 -6.39 24.77 2.08
N TYR A 33 -7.53 24.25 2.53
CA TYR A 33 -8.70 23.96 1.70
C TYR A 33 -9.97 24.40 2.44
N PRO A 34 -11.02 24.81 1.72
CA PRO A 34 -12.27 25.23 2.33
C PRO A 34 -12.98 24.07 3.04
N SER A 35 -13.79 24.38 4.05
CA SER A 35 -14.51 23.39 4.84
C SER A 35 -15.42 22.49 3.99
N MET A 36 -15.97 23.01 2.89
CA MET A 36 -16.80 22.25 1.96
C MET A 36 -16.05 21.04 1.37
N VAL A 37 -14.77 21.22 1.02
CA VAL A 37 -13.92 20.14 0.48
C VAL A 37 -13.75 19.04 1.54
N TYR A 38 -13.59 19.41 2.82
CA TYR A 38 -13.45 18.44 3.89
C TYR A 38 -14.65 17.50 4.03
N TYR A 39 -15.87 18.05 3.94
CA TYR A 39 -17.09 17.27 4.15
C TYR A 39 -17.58 16.55 2.89
N ASN A 40 -17.42 17.16 1.71
CA ASN A 40 -18.04 16.66 0.47
C ASN A 40 -17.05 15.93 -0.44
N ASP A 41 -15.79 16.37 -0.49
CA ASP A 41 -14.83 15.90 -1.49
C ASP A 41 -13.81 14.90 -0.91
N LEU A 42 -13.43 15.05 0.37
CA LEU A 42 -12.48 14.14 1.00
C LEU A 42 -13.13 12.80 1.36
N LEU A 43 -12.50 11.72 0.91
CA LEU A 43 -12.80 10.36 1.35
C LEU A 43 -12.63 10.25 2.87
N ASP A 44 -13.53 9.50 3.51
CA ASP A 44 -13.44 9.17 4.95
C ASP A 44 -12.08 8.55 5.28
N ALA A 45 -11.78 7.42 4.65
CA ALA A 45 -10.55 6.68 4.83
C ALA A 45 -9.80 6.50 3.51
N THR A 46 -8.47 6.42 3.59
CA THR A 46 -7.67 6.08 2.41
C THR A 46 -7.77 4.59 2.10
N VAL A 47 -8.00 4.24 0.83
CA VAL A 47 -7.88 2.86 0.32
C VAL A 47 -6.59 2.21 0.83
N PRO A 48 -6.62 0.95 1.27
CA PRO A 48 -5.47 0.30 1.87
C PRO A 48 -4.33 0.13 0.85
N GLU A 49 -3.10 0.10 1.37
CA GLU A 49 -1.89 0.00 0.54
C GLU A 49 -1.83 -1.30 -0.26
N ILE A 50 -2.34 -2.40 0.30
CA ILE A 50 -2.43 -3.72 -0.34
C ILE A 50 -3.21 -3.69 -1.68
N GLN A 51 -4.14 -2.75 -1.82
CA GLN A 51 -4.92 -2.56 -3.04
C GLN A 51 -4.29 -1.52 -3.99
N ARG A 52 -3.36 -0.69 -3.51
CA ARG A 52 -2.75 0.43 -4.27
C ARG A 52 -1.38 0.12 -4.85
N SER A 53 -0.53 -0.64 -4.17
CA SER A 53 0.84 -0.92 -4.63
C SER A 53 1.03 -2.35 -5.13
N SER A 54 2.22 -2.65 -5.65
CA SER A 54 2.61 -4.00 -6.05
C SER A 54 3.06 -4.79 -4.84
N LEU A 55 2.54 -6.02 -4.68
CA LEU A 55 2.90 -6.92 -3.58
C LEU A 55 4.11 -7.81 -3.88
N ALA A 56 4.74 -7.66 -5.06
CA ALA A 56 5.83 -8.54 -5.49
C ALA A 56 6.97 -8.62 -4.47
N GLY A 57 7.38 -7.48 -3.90
CA GLY A 57 8.46 -7.43 -2.91
C GLY A 57 8.10 -8.12 -1.60
N SER A 58 6.90 -7.86 -1.07
CA SER A 58 6.42 -8.49 0.16
C SER A 58 6.24 -10.00 -0.01
N VAL A 59 5.70 -10.45 -1.14
CA VAL A 59 5.53 -11.87 -1.47
C VAL A 59 6.88 -12.57 -1.61
N LEU A 60 7.86 -11.94 -2.28
CA LEU A 60 9.20 -12.49 -2.40
C LEU A 60 9.90 -12.58 -1.03
N TYR A 61 9.75 -11.56 -0.19
CA TYR A 61 10.29 -11.57 1.17
C TYR A 61 9.68 -12.69 2.02
N LEU A 62 8.37 -12.89 1.93
CA LEU A 62 7.70 -14.02 2.59
C LEU A 62 8.18 -15.38 2.08
N LYS A 63 8.49 -15.49 0.78
CA LYS A 63 9.04 -16.72 0.19
C LYS A 63 10.48 -16.99 0.64
N LEU A 64 11.30 -15.95 0.78
CA LEU A 64 12.69 -16.07 1.27
C LEU A 64 12.76 -16.47 2.74
N LEU A 65 11.76 -16.09 3.55
CA LEU A 65 11.64 -16.50 4.94
C LEU A 65 11.23 -17.97 5.13
N ASP A 66 11.00 -18.70 4.02
CA ASP A 66 10.72 -20.14 3.97
C ASP A 66 9.60 -20.59 4.92
N LEU A 67 8.51 -19.81 4.96
CA LEU A 67 7.27 -20.18 5.64
C LEU A 67 6.54 -21.23 4.81
N THR A 68 6.97 -22.48 4.91
CA THR A 68 6.49 -23.63 4.13
C THR A 68 4.98 -23.89 4.24
N ASP A 69 4.35 -23.42 5.31
CA ASP A 69 2.96 -23.74 5.64
C ASP A 69 1.95 -22.62 5.29
N ILE A 70 2.43 -21.48 4.78
CA ILE A 70 1.56 -20.35 4.43
C ILE A 70 1.30 -20.34 2.92
N ASP A 71 0.19 -20.96 2.52
CA ASP A 71 -0.36 -20.76 1.19
C ASP A 71 -0.83 -19.31 1.05
N ILE A 72 0.02 -18.47 0.47
CA ILE A 72 -0.24 -17.04 0.20
C ILE A 72 -1.51 -16.86 -0.65
N LEU A 73 -1.91 -17.89 -1.41
CA LEU A 73 -3.13 -17.91 -2.22
C LEU A 73 -4.42 -18.22 -1.42
N LYS A 74 -4.30 -18.89 -0.27
CA LYS A 74 -5.41 -19.24 0.63
C LYS A 74 -5.45 -18.39 1.89
N PHE A 75 -4.48 -17.49 2.07
CA PHE A 75 -4.43 -16.62 3.22
C PHE A 75 -5.67 -15.70 3.25
N ASP A 76 -6.32 -15.64 4.40
CA ASP A 76 -7.53 -14.85 4.60
C ASP A 76 -7.10 -13.38 4.84
N PHE A 77 -6.93 -12.64 3.75
CA PHE A 77 -6.54 -11.23 3.82
C PHE A 77 -7.71 -10.40 4.37
N LEU A 78 -7.40 -9.53 5.33
CA LEU A 78 -8.38 -8.57 5.89
C LEU A 78 -9.05 -7.73 4.79
N ASP A 79 -8.26 -7.31 3.81
CA ASP A 79 -8.70 -6.67 2.57
C ASP A 79 -8.02 -7.38 1.39
N PRO A 80 -8.74 -8.16 0.57
CA PRO A 80 -8.13 -8.87 -0.53
C PRO A 80 -7.58 -7.88 -1.58
N PRO A 81 -6.45 -8.21 -2.23
CA PRO A 81 -5.93 -7.42 -3.34
C PRO A 81 -6.90 -7.50 -4.53
N SER A 82 -6.95 -6.44 -5.34
CA SER A 82 -7.77 -6.42 -6.56
C SER A 82 -7.30 -7.47 -7.58
N PHE A 83 -8.23 -8.09 -8.33
CA PHE A 83 -7.93 -9.18 -9.29
C PHE A 83 -6.82 -8.87 -10.30
N LYS A 84 -6.59 -7.61 -10.67
CA LYS A 84 -5.49 -7.21 -11.57
C LYS A 84 -4.10 -7.24 -10.91
N LYS A 85 -4.05 -7.25 -9.57
CA LYS A 85 -2.85 -7.34 -8.73
C LYS A 85 -2.82 -8.67 -7.99
N ALA A 86 -3.44 -9.69 -8.59
CA ALA A 86 -3.53 -11.00 -7.97
C ALA A 86 -2.12 -11.56 -7.71
N ILE A 87 -1.93 -11.98 -6.47
CA ILE A 87 -0.73 -12.64 -5.94
C ILE A 87 -0.14 -13.71 -6.89
N PRO A 88 -0.91 -14.59 -7.55
CA PRO A 88 -0.32 -15.60 -8.45
C PRO A 88 0.34 -14.97 -9.69
N PHE A 89 -0.23 -13.89 -10.24
CA PHE A 89 0.36 -13.20 -11.38
C PHE A 89 1.67 -12.49 -10.98
N GLN A 90 1.69 -11.87 -9.80
CA GLN A 90 2.89 -11.24 -9.25
C GLN A 90 3.99 -12.26 -8.92
N LEU A 91 3.63 -13.41 -8.36
CA LEU A 91 4.57 -14.46 -8.00
C LEU A 91 5.21 -15.09 -9.24
N PHE A 92 4.42 -15.36 -10.29
CA PHE A 92 4.92 -15.86 -11.57
C PHE A 92 5.96 -14.90 -12.17
N PHE A 93 5.63 -13.61 -12.19
CA PHE A 93 6.53 -12.59 -12.73
C PHE A 93 7.82 -12.44 -11.89
N ALA A 94 7.71 -12.52 -10.55
CA ALA A 94 8.86 -12.43 -9.66
C ALA A 94 9.82 -13.64 -9.79
N VAL A 95 9.29 -14.86 -9.90
CA VAL A 95 10.09 -16.07 -10.11
C VAL A 95 10.80 -16.02 -11.47
N GLN A 96 10.10 -15.58 -12.53
CA GLN A 96 10.69 -15.40 -13.86
C GLN A 96 11.89 -14.43 -13.82
N ILE A 97 11.76 -13.29 -13.12
CA ILE A 97 12.83 -12.32 -12.95
C ILE A 97 14.03 -12.94 -12.23
N LEU A 98 13.78 -13.65 -11.12
CA LEU A 98 14.85 -14.21 -10.29
C LEU A 98 15.62 -15.30 -11.04
N LEU A 99 14.92 -16.16 -11.79
CA LEU A 99 15.52 -17.17 -12.66
C LEU A 99 16.39 -16.53 -13.75
N PHE A 100 15.90 -15.45 -14.38
CA PHE A 100 16.63 -14.74 -15.43
C PHE A 100 17.90 -14.06 -14.90
N THR A 101 17.84 -13.45 -13.71
CA THR A 101 19.03 -12.87 -13.07
C THR A 101 20.05 -13.93 -12.67
N LEU A 102 19.63 -15.10 -12.20
CA LEU A 102 20.56 -16.19 -11.87
C LEU A 102 21.24 -16.75 -13.12
N ILE A 103 20.51 -16.94 -14.22
CA ILE A 103 21.06 -17.41 -15.50
C ILE A 103 22.06 -16.40 -16.07
N SER A 104 21.80 -15.09 -15.93
CA SER A 104 22.71 -14.04 -16.43
C SER A 104 23.94 -13.79 -15.54
N VAL A 105 23.95 -14.22 -14.28
CA VAL A 105 25.07 -14.05 -13.35
C VAL A 105 25.99 -15.28 -13.32
N PHE A 106 25.44 -16.47 -13.63
CA PHE A 106 26.19 -17.73 -13.68
C PHE A 106 26.49 -18.22 -15.11
N GLY A 107 26.06 -17.48 -16.14
CA GLY A 107 26.31 -17.77 -17.56
C GLY A 107 27.37 -16.87 -18.17
#